data_AF-A0A7J6P8Y5-F1
#
_entry.id   AF-A0A7J6P8Y5-F1
#
_cell.length_a   1.000
_cell.length_b   1.000
_cell.length_c   1.000
_cell.angle_alpha   90.00
_cell.angle_beta   90.00
_cell.angle_gamma   90.00
#
_symmetry.space_group_name_H-M   'P 1'
#
loop_
_entity.id
_entity.type
_entity.pdbx_description
1 polymer ?
#
loop_
_entity_poly.entity_id
_entity_poly.type
_entity_poly.pdbx_seq_one_letter_code
_entity_poly.pdbx_strand_id
1 'polypeptide(L)'
;MTVSTSQFFHLGRSLLSGGDSEGGSLGPIPPCKATSSESQPRRPTEENQDANIGDETSPSSPASSKAASGVTTLASTVVDDFVVPMEVDDEPIGVPCGPRMTLSIGGHQEQGSRNYQEDRAAVHYCQAQEECLLYKAGTCSCVVSGLLGAVYDGHSGEDASKYLQAHLGDAVLKAIHHLKQNHGQVWDCKTFGDTIKRCFVEQDSIILAEESIKDGSTATVVVFDDGTLFTANCGDSRAILIRKNSTWCTLTQVYSTRYTDGYSVKYVYRNVTLTVGNRTIKDLHVGLMIDGSDVKEGGQPSAYLGLSSRLTELRAGSRNPSFLQQLAETGAIPNFTVDIRVSRVYHGLTGQLVLGDVLPQGEDITLIPLRKDSKLATRIAVSAVLVRSPSTSGTWIEANNMTEFHHVTVDTGADFTVVPEIVFEGIWAAIEDEFGRDRVGSYAYIDACHKIWFREDVVTRLPVMVVRVGTESTFEMHLSNHWHICEGAWCKLRVIDRLQQDKPLNKFILGTWFFAEYDVSFDFSRAIITLRSPKRQRNVVRKVTSPEAWNKFRGPLRKRAERQRRSGVWGLLRSCTGM
;
A
#
# COMPACT_ATOMS: atom_id res chain seq x y z
N MET A 1 6.52 -7.90 -19.31
CA MET A 1 6.93 -8.64 -18.08
C MET A 1 5.66 -9.17 -17.42
N THR A 2 5.55 -10.48 -17.16
CA THR A 2 4.23 -11.13 -17.05
C THR A 2 3.97 -11.73 -15.66
N VAL A 3 2.78 -11.48 -15.10
CA VAL A 3 2.26 -12.09 -13.88
C VAL A 3 1.00 -12.89 -14.22
N SER A 4 0.88 -14.12 -13.70
CA SER A 4 -0.32 -14.95 -13.75
C SER A 4 -0.95 -14.98 -12.35
N THR A 5 -2.24 -14.63 -12.24
CA THR A 5 -2.94 -14.58 -10.94
C THR A 5 -3.58 -15.92 -10.59
N SER A 6 -2.73 -16.92 -10.30
CA SER A 6 -3.15 -18.19 -9.66
C SER A 6 -3.32 -18.07 -8.14
N GLN A 7 -2.83 -16.97 -7.55
CA GLN A 7 -2.97 -16.59 -6.14
C GLN A 7 -3.71 -15.23 -6.07
N PHE A 8 -4.42 -14.99 -4.95
CA PHE A 8 -5.34 -13.86 -4.79
C PHE A 8 -4.63 -12.51 -4.60
N PHE A 9 -4.25 -11.88 -5.71
CA PHE A 9 -3.81 -10.47 -5.74
C PHE A 9 -4.99 -9.56 -6.12
N HIS A 10 -5.41 -8.68 -5.21
CA HIS A 10 -6.28 -7.55 -5.57
C HIS A 10 -5.42 -6.42 -6.14
N LEU A 11 -5.60 -6.14 -7.42
CA LEU A 11 -4.97 -5.02 -8.11
C LEU A 11 -5.68 -3.71 -7.73
N GLY A 12 -4.90 -2.65 -7.51
CA GLY A 12 -5.25 -1.41 -6.79
C GLY A 12 -6.72 -0.96 -6.70
N ARG A 13 -7.12 -0.56 -5.49
CA ARG A 13 -8.42 0.04 -5.12
C ARG A 13 -8.37 1.57 -5.11
N SER A 14 -9.46 2.25 -5.49
CA SER A 14 -9.59 3.71 -5.35
C SER A 14 -9.59 4.22 -3.90
N LEU A 15 -9.11 5.45 -3.71
CA LEU A 15 -9.10 6.16 -2.42
C LEU A 15 -10.30 7.11 -2.26
N LEU A 16 -10.73 7.38 -1.02
CA LEU A 16 -11.77 8.38 -0.74
C LEU A 16 -11.24 9.82 -0.83
N SER A 17 -11.46 10.49 -1.95
CA SER A 17 -11.25 11.93 -2.10
C SER A 17 -12.34 12.77 -1.42
N GLY A 18 -12.38 12.77 -0.09
CA GLY A 18 -13.30 13.60 0.71
C GLY A 18 -13.29 13.17 2.17
N GLY A 19 -12.72 13.99 3.05
CA GLY A 19 -12.50 13.70 4.46
C GLY A 19 -11.25 14.44 4.93
N ASP A 20 -11.47 15.45 5.76
CA ASP A 20 -10.42 16.32 6.27
C ASP A 20 -9.67 15.63 7.39
N SER A 21 -8.36 15.47 7.22
CA SER A 21 -7.45 15.05 8.28
C SER A 21 -6.88 16.30 8.93
N GLU A 22 -7.06 16.45 10.24
CA GLU A 22 -6.38 17.47 11.02
C GLU A 22 -4.87 17.23 10.95
N GLY A 23 -4.19 18.03 10.14
CA GLY A 23 -2.78 17.90 9.82
C GLY A 23 -2.24 19.25 9.38
N GLY A 24 -1.74 20.03 10.33
CA GLY A 24 -1.32 21.41 10.14
C GLY A 24 -0.14 21.52 9.17
N SER A 25 -0.44 21.74 7.90
CA SER A 25 0.56 21.98 6.84
C SER A 25 1.19 23.38 7.01
N LEU A 26 2.19 23.50 7.89
CA LEU A 26 3.06 24.67 7.95
C LEU A 26 3.69 24.92 6.56
N GLY A 27 3.46 26.13 6.04
CA GLY A 27 3.98 26.54 4.73
C GLY A 27 5.50 26.78 4.75
N PRO A 28 6.15 26.85 3.57
CA PRO A 28 7.58 27.11 3.48
C PRO A 28 7.93 28.50 4.02
N ILE A 29 8.77 28.54 5.05
CA ILE A 29 9.33 29.77 5.61
C ILE A 29 10.23 30.44 4.54
N PRO A 30 10.05 31.74 4.23
CA PRO A 30 10.91 32.43 3.28
C PRO A 30 12.31 32.68 3.88
N PRO A 31 13.39 32.67 3.07
CA PRO A 31 14.74 32.90 3.58
C PRO A 31 14.91 34.34 4.08
N CYS A 32 15.38 34.50 5.32
CA CYS A 32 15.68 35.80 5.91
C CYS A 32 16.75 36.53 5.10
N LYS A 33 16.44 37.75 4.63
CA LYS A 33 17.43 38.65 4.03
C LYS A 33 18.29 39.26 5.13
N ALA A 34 19.58 38.91 5.15
CA ALA A 34 20.56 39.65 5.95
C ALA A 34 20.77 41.05 5.34
N THR A 35 20.43 42.09 6.09
CA THR A 35 20.70 43.49 5.70
C THR A 35 22.08 43.92 6.22
N SER A 36 23.09 43.84 5.38
CA SER A 36 24.41 44.42 5.65
C SER A 36 24.36 45.94 5.53
N SER A 37 24.52 46.66 6.65
CA SER A 37 24.77 48.12 6.65
C SER A 37 26.27 48.39 6.51
N GLU A 38 26.65 49.17 5.51
CA GLU A 38 28.05 49.52 5.23
C GLU A 38 28.58 50.62 6.18
N SER A 39 29.80 50.45 6.69
CA SER A 39 30.60 51.56 7.25
C SER A 39 32.09 51.30 7.09
N GLN A 40 32.65 51.73 5.95
CA GLN A 40 34.10 51.82 5.69
C GLN A 40 34.64 53.22 6.06
N PRO A 41 35.97 53.46 6.06
CA PRO A 41 37.05 52.57 6.51
C PRO A 41 38.11 53.33 7.35
N ARG A 42 39.10 52.61 7.92
CA ARG A 42 40.45 53.17 8.12
C ARG A 42 41.54 52.15 7.75
N ARG A 43 42.46 52.60 6.89
CA ARG A 43 43.77 52.01 6.57
C ARG A 43 44.78 52.41 7.69
N PRO A 44 45.95 51.74 7.87
CA PRO A 44 46.99 51.65 6.82
C PRO A 44 47.84 50.35 6.76
N THR A 45 48.70 50.25 5.73
CA THR A 45 50.08 49.65 5.65
C THR A 45 50.48 48.43 6.52
N GLU A 46 51.33 47.46 6.16
CA GLU A 46 51.98 46.89 4.94
C GLU A 46 52.83 45.67 5.42
N GLU A 47 53.64 44.87 4.69
CA GLU A 47 54.22 44.83 3.33
C GLU A 47 54.62 43.36 2.96
N ASN A 48 54.82 43.02 1.66
CA ASN A 48 55.67 41.91 1.16
C ASN A 48 55.35 40.43 1.57
N GLN A 49 55.87 39.35 0.96
CA GLN A 49 56.77 39.11 -0.19
C GLN A 49 56.50 37.73 -0.86
N ASP A 50 57.13 37.46 -2.02
CA ASP A 50 56.98 36.21 -2.81
C ASP A 50 57.72 34.96 -2.27
N ALA A 51 57.27 33.76 -2.67
CA ALA A 51 58.14 32.59 -2.86
C ALA A 51 57.53 31.56 -3.85
N ASN A 52 58.39 30.84 -4.58
CA ASN A 52 58.07 29.85 -5.61
C ASN A 52 58.37 28.41 -5.11
N ILE A 53 58.31 27.40 -6.01
CA ILE A 53 58.66 25.95 -5.89
C ILE A 53 57.42 25.03 -5.79
N GLY A 54 57.29 23.93 -6.54
CA GLY A 54 58.18 23.38 -7.60
C GLY A 54 57.57 22.13 -8.24
N ASP A 55 58.09 21.72 -9.40
CA ASP A 55 57.54 20.66 -10.29
C ASP A 55 58.54 19.49 -10.42
N GLU A 56 58.06 18.23 -10.40
CA GLU A 56 58.85 17.02 -10.71
C GLU A 56 58.01 15.86 -11.28
N THR A 57 58.65 14.95 -12.00
CA THR A 57 58.05 14.19 -13.12
C THR A 57 58.02 12.66 -12.97
N SER A 58 57.19 12.01 -13.80
CA SER A 58 57.14 10.55 -14.01
C SER A 58 58.45 9.92 -14.50
N PRO A 59 58.58 8.59 -14.41
CA PRO A 59 58.82 7.82 -15.66
C PRO A 59 57.97 6.53 -15.79
N SER A 60 58.33 5.65 -16.74
CA SER A 60 57.42 4.79 -17.51
C SER A 60 57.55 3.25 -17.35
N SER A 61 56.61 2.53 -17.99
CA SER A 61 56.44 1.07 -18.12
C SER A 61 57.62 0.27 -18.71
N PRO A 62 57.55 -1.08 -18.68
CA PRO A 62 57.21 -1.80 -19.92
C PRO A 62 56.14 -2.92 -19.74
N ALA A 63 55.95 -3.81 -20.74
CA ALA A 63 54.70 -4.60 -20.91
C ALA A 63 54.89 -6.05 -21.44
N SER A 64 53.75 -6.70 -21.77
CA SER A 64 53.55 -8.05 -22.35
C SER A 64 53.40 -9.22 -21.33
N SER A 65 52.78 -10.38 -21.64
CA SER A 65 52.29 -10.84 -22.95
C SER A 65 51.10 -11.85 -22.88
N LYS A 66 50.34 -11.91 -24.00
CA LYS A 66 49.56 -13.05 -24.55
C LYS A 66 48.41 -13.68 -23.73
N ALA A 67 47.58 -14.43 -24.45
CA ALA A 67 46.31 -15.00 -24.01
C ALA A 67 46.23 -16.51 -24.27
N ALA A 68 45.30 -17.18 -23.59
CA ALA A 68 44.78 -18.50 -23.95
C ALA A 68 43.28 -18.57 -23.58
N SER A 69 42.50 -19.31 -24.37
CA SER A 69 41.07 -19.57 -24.08
C SER A 69 40.90 -20.89 -23.32
N GLY A 70 39.88 -20.94 -22.46
CA GLY A 70 39.50 -22.15 -21.73
C GLY A 70 38.00 -22.19 -21.50
N VAL A 71 37.29 -23.04 -22.22
CA VAL A 71 35.88 -23.37 -21.95
C VAL A 71 35.86 -24.66 -21.15
N THR A 72 35.22 -24.65 -19.98
CA THR A 72 35.07 -25.85 -19.15
C THR A 72 33.62 -26.03 -18.75
N THR A 73 33.02 -27.14 -19.19
CA THR A 73 31.66 -27.54 -18.84
C THR A 73 31.63 -28.11 -17.42
N LEU A 74 30.74 -27.59 -16.55
CA LEU A 74 30.42 -28.24 -15.28
C LEU A 74 29.29 -29.26 -15.49
N ALA A 75 29.65 -30.54 -15.41
CA ALA A 75 28.70 -31.65 -15.31
C ALA A 75 28.57 -32.10 -13.85
N SER A 76 27.42 -32.68 -13.51
CA SER A 76 27.09 -33.15 -12.16
C SER A 76 27.78 -34.48 -11.82
N THR A 77 28.32 -34.59 -10.61
CA THR A 77 28.64 -35.88 -9.98
C THR A 77 28.03 -35.91 -8.57
N VAL A 78 27.25 -36.95 -8.29
CA VAL A 78 26.80 -37.29 -6.93
C VAL A 78 27.85 -38.23 -6.32
N VAL A 79 28.17 -38.04 -5.04
CA VAL A 79 28.93 -39.00 -4.23
C VAL A 79 28.29 -39.04 -2.84
N ASP A 80 27.96 -40.24 -2.38
CA ASP A 80 27.25 -40.46 -1.12
C ASP A 80 28.19 -40.52 0.10
N ASP A 81 27.57 -40.32 1.27
CA ASP A 81 28.01 -40.60 2.64
C ASP A 81 29.43 -41.17 2.88
N PHE A 82 30.24 -40.37 3.57
CA PHE A 82 31.38 -40.88 4.34
C PHE A 82 31.37 -40.30 5.75
N VAL A 83 30.89 -41.09 6.72
CA VAL A 83 30.88 -40.71 8.14
C VAL A 83 32.25 -40.99 8.76
N VAL A 84 32.94 -39.93 9.19
CA VAL A 84 34.14 -40.03 10.01
C VAL A 84 33.77 -39.60 11.44
N PRO A 85 34.08 -40.38 12.48
CA PRO A 85 33.88 -39.94 13.86
C PRO A 85 34.86 -38.80 14.16
N MET A 86 34.33 -37.63 14.50
CA MET A 86 35.14 -36.49 14.93
C MET A 86 35.23 -36.52 16.46
N GLU A 87 36.41 -36.82 16.98
CA GLU A 87 36.70 -36.63 18.41
C GLU A 87 36.67 -35.12 18.72
N VAL A 88 36.09 -34.75 19.86
CA VAL A 88 35.90 -33.35 20.25
C VAL A 88 36.86 -33.03 21.39
N ASP A 89 37.95 -32.35 21.06
CA ASP A 89 38.82 -31.71 22.03
C ASP A 89 38.13 -30.43 22.55
N ASP A 90 37.71 -30.43 23.82
CA ASP A 90 37.06 -29.30 24.52
C ASP A 90 38.05 -28.16 24.87
N GLU A 91 38.81 -27.68 23.88
CA GLU A 91 39.53 -26.39 23.97
C GLU A 91 38.56 -25.25 23.61
N PRO A 92 38.34 -24.25 24.49
CA PRO A 92 37.34 -23.21 24.27
C PRO A 92 37.77 -22.23 23.18
N ILE A 93 37.37 -22.53 21.94
CA ILE A 93 37.61 -21.68 20.75
C ILE A 93 37.08 -20.27 21.03
N GLY A 94 38.00 -19.34 21.27
CA GLY A 94 37.69 -17.94 21.53
C GLY A 94 37.05 -17.28 20.31
N VAL A 95 35.71 -17.26 20.28
CA VAL A 95 34.91 -16.67 19.19
C VAL A 95 35.40 -15.24 18.94
N PRO A 96 35.90 -14.92 17.72
CA PRO A 96 36.40 -13.59 17.43
C PRO A 96 35.29 -12.55 17.66
N CYS A 97 35.49 -11.67 18.63
CA CYS A 97 34.58 -10.57 18.88
C CYS A 97 34.43 -9.75 17.58
N GLY A 98 33.21 -9.67 17.06
CA GLY A 98 32.89 -8.90 15.86
C GLY A 98 33.29 -7.42 16.01
N PRO A 99 33.37 -6.66 14.90
CA PRO A 99 33.82 -5.28 14.90
C PRO A 99 33.04 -4.45 15.92
N ARG A 100 33.71 -4.05 17.01
CA ARG A 100 33.11 -3.37 18.16
C ARG A 100 32.45 -2.07 17.71
N MET A 101 31.11 -2.02 17.81
CA MET A 101 30.36 -0.80 17.48
C MET A 101 30.52 0.22 18.61
N THR A 102 31.32 1.26 18.37
CA THR A 102 31.40 2.40 19.30
C THR A 102 30.11 3.21 19.24
N LEU A 103 29.40 3.27 20.35
CA LEU A 103 28.15 3.99 20.51
C LEU A 103 28.39 5.28 21.29
N SER A 104 27.83 6.39 20.81
CA SER A 104 27.83 7.68 21.49
C SER A 104 26.42 8.25 21.42
N ILE A 105 25.96 8.85 22.51
CA ILE A 105 24.62 9.38 22.68
C ILE A 105 24.69 10.68 23.47
N GLY A 106 23.74 11.57 23.21
CA GLY A 106 23.59 12.82 23.94
C GLY A 106 22.19 13.38 23.71
N GLY A 107 21.71 14.15 24.68
CA GLY A 107 20.49 14.95 24.52
C GLY A 107 20.85 16.37 24.06
N HIS A 108 19.93 16.99 23.33
CA HIS A 108 19.90 18.43 23.13
C HIS A 108 18.46 18.91 23.32
N GLN A 109 18.29 20.09 23.91
CA GLN A 109 17.01 20.74 24.16
C GLN A 109 17.23 22.23 23.93
N GLU A 110 16.31 22.89 23.23
CA GLU A 110 16.32 24.33 22.98
C GLU A 110 14.95 24.89 23.36
N GLN A 111 14.92 26.05 24.03
CA GLN A 111 13.66 26.67 24.46
C GLN A 111 12.94 27.27 23.25
N GLY A 112 11.75 26.77 22.96
CA GLY A 112 10.85 27.35 21.95
C GLY A 112 10.25 28.70 22.39
N SER A 113 9.33 29.23 21.59
CA SER A 113 8.65 30.51 21.88
C SER A 113 7.62 30.47 23.03
N ARG A 114 7.44 29.33 23.71
CA ARG A 114 6.66 29.22 24.96
C ARG A 114 7.45 29.84 26.13
N ASN A 115 6.77 30.19 27.23
CA ASN A 115 7.39 30.86 28.38
C ASN A 115 8.21 29.93 29.30
N TYR A 116 8.05 28.62 29.15
CA TYR A 116 8.77 27.55 29.82
C TYR A 116 8.95 26.39 28.83
N GLN A 117 9.78 25.42 29.18
CA GLN A 117 9.99 24.27 28.32
C GLN A 117 8.90 23.24 28.58
N GLU A 118 8.12 22.88 27.56
CA GLU A 118 7.17 21.76 27.64
C GLU A 118 7.84 20.44 27.21
N ASP A 119 8.85 20.52 26.32
CA ASP A 119 9.55 19.35 25.81
C ASP A 119 10.57 18.77 26.80
N ARG A 120 10.82 17.46 26.73
CA ARG A 120 11.89 16.78 27.47
C ARG A 120 12.64 15.83 26.56
N ALA A 121 13.93 15.69 26.81
CA ALA A 121 14.76 14.63 26.23
C ALA A 121 15.51 13.91 27.35
N ALA A 122 15.70 12.60 27.20
CA ALA A 122 16.39 11.76 28.17
C ALA A 122 17.33 10.76 27.52
N VAL A 123 18.32 10.32 28.28
CA VAL A 123 19.23 9.23 27.94
C VAL A 123 19.33 8.33 29.16
N HIS A 124 18.80 7.11 29.04
CA HIS A 124 18.79 6.10 30.09
C HIS A 124 19.74 4.96 29.72
N TYR A 125 20.43 4.46 30.74
CA TYR A 125 21.36 3.35 30.66
C TYR A 125 20.83 2.20 31.53
N CYS A 126 21.02 0.95 31.10
CA CYS A 126 20.62 -0.19 31.91
C CYS A 126 21.41 -0.20 33.23
N GLN A 127 20.73 -0.04 34.39
CA GLN A 127 21.36 0.10 35.71
C GLN A 127 22.24 -1.10 36.12
N ALA A 128 22.11 -2.26 35.47
CA ALA A 128 23.06 -3.37 35.59
C ALA A 128 24.51 -2.98 35.17
N GLN A 129 24.70 -1.87 34.46
CA GLN A 129 26.01 -1.26 34.22
C GLN A 129 26.63 -0.67 35.50
N GLU A 130 25.85 -0.18 36.47
CA GLU A 130 26.38 0.43 37.71
C GLU A 130 27.03 -0.63 38.61
N GLU A 131 26.40 -1.80 38.77
CA GLU A 131 27.02 -2.96 39.43
C GLU A 131 28.28 -3.47 38.68
N CYS A 132 28.40 -3.16 37.38
CA CYS A 132 29.58 -3.46 36.56
C CYS A 132 30.63 -2.33 36.48
N LEU A 133 30.42 -1.15 37.09
CA LEU A 133 31.40 -0.05 37.08
C LEU A 133 32.73 -0.39 37.77
N LEU A 134 32.77 -1.47 38.54
CA LEU A 134 33.97 -1.95 39.24
C LEU A 134 35.07 -2.51 38.30
N TYR A 135 34.76 -2.88 37.04
CA TYR A 135 35.74 -3.53 36.16
C TYR A 135 36.32 -2.63 35.06
N LYS A 136 37.58 -2.22 35.25
CA LYS A 136 38.40 -1.50 34.25
C LYS A 136 38.88 -2.40 33.09
N ALA A 137 37.98 -3.13 32.46
CA ALA A 137 38.21 -3.85 31.20
C ALA A 137 36.90 -3.95 30.41
N GLY A 138 36.87 -3.38 29.20
CA GLY A 138 35.68 -3.40 28.34
C GLY A 138 35.48 -4.77 27.69
N THR A 139 35.04 -5.76 28.48
CA THR A 139 34.87 -7.17 28.07
C THR A 139 33.61 -7.86 28.62
N CYS A 140 32.84 -7.28 29.54
CA CYS A 140 31.56 -7.88 29.94
C CYS A 140 30.53 -7.79 28.80
N SER A 141 29.93 -8.92 28.44
CA SER A 141 28.85 -9.03 27.45
C SER A 141 27.59 -8.24 27.83
N CYS A 142 27.44 -7.91 29.11
CA CYS A 142 26.38 -7.05 29.64
C CYS A 142 26.41 -5.60 29.09
N VAL A 143 27.58 -5.08 28.69
CA VAL A 143 27.83 -3.63 28.57
C VAL A 143 27.06 -2.93 27.44
N VAL A 144 26.46 -3.66 26.48
CA VAL A 144 25.77 -3.05 25.32
C VAL A 144 24.30 -3.52 25.17
N SER A 145 23.71 -4.05 26.24
CA SER A 145 22.26 -4.36 26.28
C SER A 145 21.47 -3.22 26.92
N GLY A 146 20.54 -2.62 26.17
CA GLY A 146 19.64 -1.58 26.66
C GLY A 146 20.29 -0.21 26.88
N LEU A 147 20.61 0.50 25.80
CA LEU A 147 20.71 1.97 25.81
C LEU A 147 19.41 2.56 25.26
N LEU A 148 18.84 3.56 25.95
CA LEU A 148 17.60 4.21 25.52
C LEU A 148 17.77 5.73 25.42
N GLY A 149 17.56 6.29 24.23
CA GLY A 149 17.38 7.72 24.00
C GLY A 149 15.91 8.05 23.79
N ALA A 150 15.42 9.13 24.39
CA ALA A 150 14.01 9.51 24.32
C ALA A 150 13.79 11.01 24.13
N VAL A 151 12.67 11.34 23.47
CA VAL A 151 12.13 12.70 23.32
C VAL A 151 10.63 12.65 23.60
N TYR A 152 10.16 13.65 24.34
CA TYR A 152 8.80 13.82 24.83
C TYR A 152 8.37 15.27 24.51
N ASP A 153 7.42 15.46 23.59
CA ASP A 153 6.88 16.77 23.20
C ASP A 153 5.69 17.08 24.11
N GLY A 154 5.74 18.21 24.83
CA GLY A 154 4.78 18.53 25.88
C GLY A 154 3.53 19.22 25.33
N HIS A 155 2.35 18.71 25.71
CA HIS A 155 1.06 19.12 25.17
C HIS A 155 0.19 19.78 26.25
N SER A 156 0.24 21.11 26.30
CA SER A 156 -0.52 21.98 27.24
C SER A 156 0.07 22.06 28.66
N GLY A 157 1.36 21.75 28.80
CA GLY A 157 2.07 21.72 30.07
C GLY A 157 3.35 20.88 29.99
N GLU A 158 4.04 20.74 31.12
CA GLU A 158 5.32 20.01 31.21
C GLU A 158 5.29 18.77 32.12
N ASP A 159 4.22 18.51 32.86
CA ASP A 159 4.26 17.53 33.95
C ASP A 159 4.19 16.08 33.44
N ALA A 160 3.41 15.78 32.39
CA ALA A 160 3.43 14.49 31.71
C ALA A 160 4.79 14.20 31.03
N SER A 161 5.40 15.17 30.33
CA SER A 161 6.67 14.96 29.62
C SER A 161 7.85 14.76 30.59
N LYS A 162 7.82 15.47 31.72
CA LYS A 162 8.72 15.36 32.88
C LYS A 162 8.53 14.06 33.67
N TYR A 163 7.30 13.60 33.86
CA TYR A 163 7.01 12.27 34.40
C TYR A 163 7.62 11.18 33.50
N LEU A 164 7.38 11.25 32.19
CA LEU A 164 7.94 10.28 31.23
C LEU A 164 9.47 10.32 31.18
N GLN A 165 10.08 11.52 31.31
CA GLN A 165 11.52 11.71 31.44
C GLN A 165 12.11 11.00 32.66
N ALA A 166 11.37 10.92 33.77
CA ALA A 166 11.79 10.25 34.99
C ALA A 166 11.53 8.74 35.00
N HIS A 167 10.51 8.25 34.29
CA HIS A 167 9.98 6.90 34.51
C HIS A 167 9.91 5.97 33.28
N LEU A 168 9.60 6.47 32.08
CA LEU A 168 9.36 5.57 30.94
C LEU A 168 10.64 4.87 30.45
N GLY A 169 11.79 5.55 30.48
CA GLY A 169 13.06 4.95 30.06
C GLY A 169 13.47 3.77 30.95
N ASP A 170 13.42 3.96 32.26
CA ASP A 170 13.74 2.92 33.26
C ASP A 170 12.74 1.76 33.22
N ALA A 171 11.44 2.04 33.04
CA ALA A 171 10.41 1.01 32.86
C ALA A 171 10.69 0.13 31.62
N VAL A 172 11.01 0.74 30.47
CA VAL A 172 11.35 0.01 29.24
C VAL A 172 12.63 -0.82 29.40
N LEU A 173 13.70 -0.25 29.97
CA LEU A 173 14.96 -0.97 30.17
C LEU A 173 14.81 -2.14 31.14
N LYS A 174 14.09 -1.96 32.25
CA LYS A 174 13.77 -3.03 33.21
C LYS A 174 12.94 -4.14 32.57
N ALA A 175 11.95 -3.80 31.75
CA ALA A 175 11.11 -4.79 31.06
C ALA A 175 11.92 -5.59 30.02
N ILE A 176 12.82 -4.96 29.27
CA ILE A 176 13.74 -5.63 28.34
C ILE A 176 14.72 -6.55 29.09
N HIS A 177 15.26 -6.09 30.22
CA HIS A 177 16.14 -6.90 31.07
C HIS A 177 15.44 -8.17 31.58
N HIS A 178 14.24 -8.05 32.13
CA HIS A 178 13.45 -9.23 32.55
C HIS A 178 13.06 -10.14 31.38
N LEU A 179 12.77 -9.57 30.20
CA LEU A 179 12.50 -10.36 28.99
C LEU A 179 13.73 -11.20 28.59
N LYS A 180 14.94 -10.62 28.66
CA LYS A 180 16.21 -11.34 28.43
C LYS A 180 16.48 -12.40 29.50
N GLN A 181 16.22 -12.12 30.77
CA GLN A 181 16.35 -13.12 31.85
C GLN A 181 15.44 -14.34 31.63
N ASN A 182 14.21 -14.12 31.14
CA ASN A 182 13.22 -15.18 30.97
C ASN A 182 13.36 -15.97 29.65
N HIS A 183 13.95 -15.39 28.60
CA HIS A 183 13.97 -15.97 27.25
C HIS A 183 15.36 -16.05 26.58
N GLY A 184 16.43 -15.58 27.23
CA GLY A 184 17.78 -15.51 26.64
C GLY A 184 17.94 -14.33 25.69
N GLN A 185 18.70 -14.48 24.59
CA GLN A 185 18.74 -13.46 23.54
C GLN A 185 17.39 -13.36 22.83
N VAL A 186 16.76 -12.20 22.92
CA VAL A 186 15.43 -11.93 22.36
C VAL A 186 15.54 -11.57 20.88
N TRP A 187 15.55 -12.59 20.01
CA TRP A 187 15.60 -12.42 18.55
C TRP A 187 14.25 -12.07 17.91
N ASP A 188 13.16 -12.14 18.67
CA ASP A 188 11.79 -11.91 18.21
C ASP A 188 11.36 -10.44 18.41
N CYS A 189 11.33 -9.71 17.29
CA CYS A 189 10.92 -8.29 17.25
C CYS A 189 9.46 -8.06 17.71
N LYS A 190 8.57 -9.05 17.61
CA LYS A 190 7.17 -8.90 18.05
C LYS A 190 7.12 -8.91 19.58
N THR A 191 7.74 -9.88 20.24
CA THR A 191 7.74 -9.95 21.71
C THR A 191 8.52 -8.78 22.32
N PHE A 192 9.61 -8.33 21.69
CA PHE A 192 10.32 -7.11 22.09
C PHE A 192 9.41 -5.86 21.96
N GLY A 193 8.73 -5.70 20.82
CA GLY A 193 7.79 -4.60 20.57
C GLY A 193 6.58 -4.60 21.51
N ASP A 194 5.97 -5.77 21.75
CA ASP A 194 4.88 -5.95 22.71
C ASP A 194 5.32 -5.71 24.16
N THR A 195 6.62 -5.78 24.45
CA THR A 195 7.17 -5.42 25.77
C THR A 195 7.30 -3.91 25.93
N ILE A 196 7.89 -3.20 24.95
CA ILE A 196 7.93 -1.73 24.97
C ILE A 196 6.52 -1.14 24.96
N LYS A 197 5.61 -1.69 24.14
CA LYS A 197 4.20 -1.26 24.08
C LYS A 197 3.48 -1.39 25.42
N ARG A 198 3.75 -2.43 26.21
CA ARG A 198 3.19 -2.58 27.56
C ARG A 198 3.68 -1.48 28.50
N CYS A 199 4.97 -1.15 28.47
CA CYS A 199 5.53 -0.04 29.27
C CYS A 199 4.85 1.28 28.92
N PHE A 200 4.63 1.57 27.63
CA PHE A 200 3.90 2.77 27.20
C PHE A 200 2.47 2.82 27.76
N VAL A 201 1.70 1.74 27.63
CA VAL A 201 0.31 1.66 28.14
C VAL A 201 0.26 1.73 29.67
N GLU A 202 1.26 1.19 30.36
CA GLU A 202 1.40 1.24 31.82
C GLU A 202 1.68 2.67 32.32
N GLN A 203 2.63 3.39 31.71
CA GLN A 203 2.91 4.79 32.07
C GLN A 203 1.74 5.72 31.72
N ASP A 204 1.11 5.53 30.56
CA ASP A 204 -0.12 6.24 30.15
C ASP A 204 -1.26 6.03 31.18
N SER A 205 -1.45 4.80 31.66
CA SER A 205 -2.42 4.47 32.70
C SER A 205 -2.11 5.10 34.06
N ILE A 206 -0.83 5.34 34.38
CA ILE A 206 -0.44 6.03 35.63
C ILE A 206 -0.66 7.54 35.50
N ILE A 207 -0.29 8.14 34.36
CA ILE A 207 -0.55 9.57 34.07
C ILE A 207 -2.05 9.86 34.14
N LEU A 208 -2.89 9.01 33.54
CA LEU A 208 -4.35 9.14 33.57
C LEU A 208 -4.99 8.91 34.95
N ALA A 209 -4.24 8.38 35.92
CA ALA A 209 -4.70 8.13 37.30
C ALA A 209 -4.15 9.15 38.32
N GLU A 210 -3.18 9.97 37.93
CA GLU A 210 -2.50 10.94 38.80
C GLU A 210 -3.18 12.31 38.71
N GLU A 211 -3.97 12.68 39.72
CA GLU A 211 -4.78 13.92 39.72
C GLU A 211 -3.95 15.22 39.59
N SER A 212 -2.64 15.18 39.81
CA SER A 212 -1.76 16.33 39.60
C SER A 212 -1.34 16.54 38.13
N ILE A 213 -1.32 15.49 37.30
CA ILE A 213 -0.94 15.61 35.88
C ILE A 213 -2.20 15.85 35.04
N LYS A 214 -2.22 16.96 34.27
CA LYS A 214 -3.41 17.41 33.51
C LYS A 214 -3.11 17.82 32.06
N ASP A 215 -1.85 17.72 31.68
CA ASP A 215 -1.33 17.89 30.33
C ASP A 215 -1.13 16.52 29.67
N GLY A 216 -0.76 16.54 28.40
CA GLY A 216 -0.35 15.35 27.65
C GLY A 216 1.12 15.42 27.27
N SER A 217 1.64 14.32 26.74
CA SER A 217 2.96 14.28 26.13
C SER A 217 3.00 13.26 25.00
N THR A 218 3.79 13.53 23.96
CA THR A 218 4.26 12.48 23.06
C THR A 218 5.35 11.65 23.74
N ALA A 219 5.73 10.53 23.15
CA ALA A 219 6.92 9.78 23.53
C ALA A 219 7.51 9.07 22.31
N THR A 220 8.62 9.57 21.79
CA THR A 220 9.50 8.86 20.84
C THR A 220 10.68 8.28 21.62
N VAL A 221 10.81 6.95 21.63
CA VAL A 221 11.98 6.27 22.21
C VAL A 221 12.76 5.49 21.16
N VAL A 222 14.07 5.48 21.30
CA VAL A 222 15.03 4.74 20.49
C VAL A 222 15.84 3.85 21.42
N VAL A 223 15.76 2.54 21.26
CA VAL A 223 16.48 1.55 22.07
C VAL A 223 17.53 0.87 21.20
N PHE A 224 18.78 0.89 21.64
CA PHE A 224 19.84 0.08 21.05
C PHE A 224 20.14 -1.11 21.95
N ASP A 225 20.09 -2.31 21.36
CA ASP A 225 20.24 -3.57 22.08
C ASP A 225 20.84 -4.64 21.16
N ASP A 226 21.99 -5.20 21.56
CA ASP A 226 22.71 -6.27 20.84
C ASP A 226 22.85 -6.04 19.31
N GLY A 227 23.34 -4.86 18.94
CA GLY A 227 23.52 -4.45 17.53
C GLY A 227 22.25 -3.99 16.82
N THR A 228 21.07 -4.20 17.41
CA THR A 228 19.77 -3.89 16.82
C THR A 228 19.23 -2.56 17.34
N LEU A 229 18.62 -1.77 16.44
CA LEU A 229 17.99 -0.49 16.76
C LEU A 229 16.47 -0.61 16.69
N PHE A 230 15.82 -0.52 17.83
CA PHE A 230 14.37 -0.52 17.97
C PHE A 230 13.85 0.91 18.18
N THR A 231 12.65 1.22 17.71
CA THR A 231 11.98 2.51 17.98
C THR A 231 10.51 2.31 18.28
N ALA A 232 10.00 2.98 19.30
CA ALA A 232 8.57 3.11 19.56
C ALA A 232 8.18 4.59 19.60
N ASN A 233 6.94 4.89 19.23
CA ASN A 233 6.40 6.23 19.21
C ASN A 233 4.94 6.25 19.65
N CYS A 234 4.58 7.22 20.48
CA CYS A 234 3.21 7.65 20.74
C CYS A 234 3.13 9.15 20.47
N GLY A 235 2.12 9.60 19.72
CA GLY A 235 2.07 10.97 19.16
C GLY A 235 2.71 11.09 17.77
N ASP A 236 2.97 12.33 17.36
CA ASP A 236 3.39 12.73 16.00
C ASP A 236 4.88 13.12 15.88
N SER A 237 5.60 13.18 17.00
CA SER A 237 7.06 13.28 17.06
C SER A 237 7.77 12.14 16.29
N ARG A 238 9.05 12.32 15.93
CA ARG A 238 9.66 11.55 14.84
C ARG A 238 11.14 11.20 15.04
N ALA A 239 11.45 9.91 15.18
CA ALA A 239 12.82 9.40 15.07
C ALA A 239 13.24 9.25 13.59
N ILE A 240 14.44 9.75 13.26
CA ILE A 240 15.07 9.67 11.95
C ILE A 240 16.48 9.09 12.12
N LEU A 241 16.82 8.07 11.33
CA LEU A 241 18.20 7.57 11.23
C LEU A 241 18.93 8.33 10.11
N ILE A 242 20.08 8.91 10.42
CA ILE A 242 21.02 9.50 9.46
C ILE A 242 22.27 8.63 9.41
N ARG A 243 22.76 8.31 8.20
CA ARG A 243 23.96 7.50 7.96
C ARG A 243 25.14 8.37 7.56
N LYS A 244 26.37 7.87 7.72
CA LYS A 244 27.63 8.57 7.39
C LYS A 244 27.74 9.04 5.93
N ASN A 245 26.98 8.46 5.01
CA ASN A 245 26.89 8.86 3.59
C ASN A 245 25.78 9.90 3.33
N SER A 246 25.33 10.62 4.37
CA SER A 246 24.24 11.60 4.35
C SER A 246 22.86 11.09 3.89
N THR A 247 22.69 9.76 3.72
CA THR A 247 21.36 9.17 3.51
C THR A 247 20.61 9.06 4.83
N TRP A 248 19.30 9.34 4.81
CA TRP A 248 18.45 9.31 5.98
C TRP A 248 17.18 8.47 5.72
N CYS A 249 16.54 8.00 6.79
CA CYS A 249 15.22 7.36 6.72
C CYS A 249 14.45 7.54 8.04
N THR A 250 13.16 7.82 7.95
CA THR A 250 12.29 7.89 9.13
C THR A 250 12.05 6.50 9.71
N LEU A 251 12.24 6.34 11.02
CA LEU A 251 12.07 5.06 11.71
C LEU A 251 10.60 4.83 12.11
N THR A 252 9.94 5.89 12.58
CA THR A 252 8.63 5.86 13.26
C THR A 252 7.42 6.26 12.41
N GLN A 253 7.60 6.61 11.14
CA GLN A 253 6.51 7.15 10.31
C GLN A 253 5.55 6.05 9.84
N VAL A 254 4.45 5.91 10.58
CA VAL A 254 3.27 5.16 10.16
C VAL A 254 2.44 6.04 9.23
N TYR A 255 2.08 5.46 8.09
CA TYR A 255 1.16 6.04 7.11
C TYR A 255 -0.19 5.36 7.24
N SER A 256 -1.26 6.02 6.81
CA SER A 256 -2.58 5.38 6.70
C SER A 256 -3.26 5.73 5.38
N THR A 257 -4.18 4.87 4.95
CA THR A 257 -4.98 5.04 3.74
C THR A 257 -6.38 4.46 3.97
N ARG A 258 -7.42 5.17 3.54
CA ARG A 258 -8.82 4.70 3.55
C ARG A 258 -9.37 4.62 2.11
N TYR A 259 -9.89 3.45 1.77
CA TYR A 259 -10.42 3.09 0.45
C TYR A 259 -11.92 3.42 0.32
N THR A 260 -12.45 3.32 -0.90
CA THR A 260 -13.84 3.65 -1.24
C THR A 260 -14.91 2.84 -0.52
N ASP A 261 -14.60 1.61 -0.08
CA ASP A 261 -15.48 0.75 0.73
C ASP A 261 -15.39 1.03 2.24
N GLY A 262 -14.59 2.02 2.65
CA GLY A 262 -14.35 2.35 4.05
C GLY A 262 -13.23 1.55 4.72
N TYR A 263 -12.71 0.49 4.08
CA TYR A 263 -11.53 -0.24 4.57
C TYR A 263 -10.36 0.73 4.75
N SER A 264 -9.61 0.59 5.84
CA SER A 264 -8.41 1.39 6.08
C SER A 264 -7.23 0.54 6.53
N VAL A 265 -6.06 0.86 6.00
CA VAL A 265 -4.78 0.23 6.32
C VAL A 265 -3.84 1.24 6.95
N LYS A 266 -3.02 0.79 7.91
CA LYS A 266 -1.81 1.48 8.35
C LYS A 266 -0.59 0.71 7.83
N TYR A 267 0.44 1.43 7.44
CA TYR A 267 1.63 0.83 6.84
C TYR A 267 2.89 1.67 7.10
N VAL A 268 4.05 1.02 7.02
CA VAL A 268 5.37 1.69 7.03
C VAL A 268 6.05 1.41 5.71
N TYR A 269 6.65 2.42 5.06
CA TYR A 269 7.45 2.13 3.87
C TYR A 269 8.76 1.45 4.25
N ARG A 270 9.17 0.47 3.45
CA ARG A 270 10.48 -0.19 3.50
C ARG A 270 10.95 -0.49 2.07
N ASN A 271 12.26 -0.53 1.87
CA ASN A 271 12.86 -1.11 0.68
C ASN A 271 12.72 -2.64 0.76
N VAL A 272 12.20 -3.27 -0.28
CA VAL A 272 12.10 -4.73 -0.41
C VAL A 272 12.70 -5.21 -1.72
N THR A 273 13.09 -6.48 -1.75
CA THR A 273 13.32 -7.19 -3.01
C THR A 273 12.06 -7.96 -3.37
N LEU A 274 11.48 -7.71 -4.54
CA LEU A 274 10.25 -8.35 -5.01
C LEU A 274 10.52 -9.13 -6.30
N THR A 275 10.18 -10.42 -6.31
CA THR A 275 10.17 -11.24 -7.53
C THR A 275 8.77 -11.22 -8.13
N VAL A 276 8.67 -10.78 -9.38
CA VAL A 276 7.41 -10.62 -10.11
C VAL A 276 7.58 -11.25 -11.50
N GLY A 277 6.83 -12.33 -11.75
CA GLY A 277 7.08 -13.17 -12.93
C GLY A 277 8.48 -13.79 -12.86
N ASN A 278 9.29 -13.57 -13.91
CA ASN A 278 10.67 -14.04 -14.00
C ASN A 278 11.73 -12.95 -13.70
N ARG A 279 11.35 -11.84 -13.06
CA ARG A 279 12.26 -10.75 -12.70
C ARG A 279 12.25 -10.47 -11.20
N THR A 280 13.43 -10.35 -10.62
CA THR A 280 13.63 -9.89 -9.25
C THR A 280 14.12 -8.45 -9.27
N ILE A 281 13.33 -7.54 -8.70
CA ILE A 281 13.66 -6.13 -8.58
C ILE A 281 14.03 -5.87 -7.12
N LYS A 282 15.20 -5.24 -6.91
CA LYS A 282 15.70 -4.86 -5.58
C LYS A 282 15.26 -3.45 -5.23
N ASP A 283 15.33 -3.12 -3.94
CA ASP A 283 15.18 -1.77 -3.40
C ASP A 283 13.86 -1.05 -3.76
N LEU A 284 12.80 -1.82 -4.00
CA LEU A 284 11.45 -1.29 -4.21
C LEU A 284 10.89 -0.74 -2.90
N HIS A 285 10.52 0.54 -2.90
CA HIS A 285 10.00 1.26 -1.76
C HIS A 285 8.48 1.02 -1.63
N VAL A 286 8.09 0.01 -0.85
CA VAL A 286 6.70 -0.44 -0.69
C VAL A 286 6.16 -0.18 0.71
N GLY A 287 4.86 0.05 0.82
CA GLY A 287 4.17 0.12 2.11
C GLY A 287 3.93 -1.29 2.68
N LEU A 288 4.64 -1.65 3.74
CA LEU A 288 4.36 -2.86 4.52
C LEU A 288 3.20 -2.58 5.48
N MET A 289 2.08 -3.28 5.29
CA MET A 289 0.90 -3.17 6.16
C MET A 289 1.24 -3.65 7.58
N ILE A 290 0.93 -2.83 8.59
CA ILE A 290 1.13 -3.14 10.01
C ILE A 290 -0.20 -3.39 10.75
N ASP A 291 -1.30 -2.86 10.22
CA ASP A 291 -2.65 -2.89 10.78
C ASP A 291 -3.66 -2.63 9.65
N GLY A 292 -4.86 -3.18 9.74
CA GLY A 292 -5.90 -3.09 8.72
C GLY A 292 -7.27 -3.43 9.30
N SER A 293 -8.20 -2.48 9.23
CA SER A 293 -9.54 -2.59 9.82
C SER A 293 -10.29 -3.81 9.28
N ASP A 294 -10.79 -4.70 10.15
CA ASP A 294 -11.41 -5.98 9.75
C ASP A 294 -12.35 -5.89 8.55
N VAL A 295 -11.94 -6.52 7.44
CA VAL A 295 -12.84 -6.71 6.29
C VAL A 295 -13.75 -7.87 6.64
N LYS A 296 -14.99 -7.54 7.00
CA LYS A 296 -16.03 -8.52 7.29
C LYS A 296 -16.34 -9.31 6.00
N GLU A 297 -15.94 -10.58 6.03
CA GLU A 297 -16.14 -11.60 4.99
C GLU A 297 -15.26 -11.46 3.72
N GLY A 298 -14.84 -12.60 3.17
CA GLY A 298 -14.02 -12.71 1.95
C GLY A 298 -12.62 -13.28 2.18
N GLY A 299 -11.95 -12.83 3.25
CA GLY A 299 -10.53 -13.11 3.51
C GLY A 299 -9.66 -11.99 2.95
N GLN A 300 -8.88 -11.33 3.82
CA GLN A 300 -8.02 -10.20 3.40
C GLN A 300 -6.87 -10.71 2.50
N PRO A 301 -6.56 -10.02 1.38
CA PRO A 301 -5.37 -10.31 0.60
C PRO A 301 -4.11 -9.87 1.37
N SER A 302 -3.05 -10.68 1.29
CA SER A 302 -1.78 -10.39 2.00
C SER A 302 -1.06 -9.12 1.53
N ALA A 303 -1.44 -8.57 0.38
CA ALA A 303 -0.92 -7.31 -0.17
C ALA A 303 -1.89 -6.70 -1.19
N TYR A 304 -1.77 -5.39 -1.40
CA TYR A 304 -2.39 -4.65 -2.51
C TYR A 304 -1.31 -4.08 -3.42
N LEU A 305 -1.50 -4.16 -4.74
CA LEU A 305 -0.55 -3.60 -5.72
C LEU A 305 -1.12 -2.35 -6.38
N GLY A 306 -0.55 -1.19 -6.07
CA GLY A 306 -0.94 0.10 -6.65
C GLY A 306 -0.44 0.25 -8.09
N LEU A 307 -1.37 0.37 -9.06
CA LEU A 307 -1.07 0.49 -10.49
C LEU A 307 -1.29 1.93 -11.02
N SER A 308 -1.11 2.95 -10.19
CA SER A 308 -1.38 4.36 -10.54
C SER A 308 -0.13 5.14 -10.99
N SER A 309 -0.35 6.27 -11.65
CA SER A 309 0.63 6.93 -12.53
C SER A 309 1.65 7.87 -11.89
N ARG A 310 1.45 8.31 -10.63
CA ARG A 310 2.44 9.01 -9.76
C ARG A 310 1.81 9.61 -8.51
N LEU A 311 0.63 10.19 -8.66
CA LEU A 311 0.17 11.27 -7.77
C LEU A 311 -0.67 10.79 -6.57
N THR A 312 -1.17 9.55 -6.59
CA THR A 312 -2.11 9.01 -5.58
C THR A 312 -1.55 9.05 -4.16
N GLU A 313 -0.24 8.81 -4.01
CA GLU A 313 0.45 8.73 -2.73
C GLU A 313 0.76 10.11 -2.11
N LEU A 314 0.54 11.23 -2.82
CA LEU A 314 0.82 12.58 -2.29
C LEU A 314 0.02 12.95 -1.03
N ARG A 315 -1.08 12.24 -0.73
CA ARG A 315 -1.82 12.40 0.53
C ARG A 315 -1.03 12.00 1.78
N ALA A 316 0.03 11.21 1.61
CA ALA A 316 0.96 10.84 2.67
C ALA A 316 2.04 11.90 2.96
N GLY A 317 2.09 13.00 2.19
CA GLY A 317 3.18 14.00 2.22
C GLY A 317 4.51 13.49 1.64
N SER A 318 4.68 12.17 1.52
CA SER A 318 5.85 11.51 0.95
C SER A 318 5.90 11.65 -0.58
N ARG A 319 7.04 12.09 -1.13
CA ARG A 319 7.30 12.17 -2.58
C ARG A 319 7.67 10.82 -3.19
N ASN A 320 7.04 9.75 -2.74
CA ASN A 320 7.44 8.40 -3.14
C ASN A 320 7.03 8.12 -4.59
N PRO A 321 7.91 7.48 -5.39
CA PRO A 321 7.54 6.98 -6.70
C PRO A 321 6.52 5.85 -6.58
N SER A 322 5.49 5.82 -7.44
CA SER A 322 4.54 4.70 -7.44
C SER A 322 5.22 3.40 -7.88
N PHE A 323 4.67 2.22 -7.53
CA PHE A 323 5.28 0.93 -7.87
C PHE A 323 5.69 0.81 -9.35
N LEU A 324 4.81 1.19 -10.27
CA LEU A 324 5.09 1.17 -11.71
C LEU A 324 6.18 2.15 -12.13
N GLN A 325 6.26 3.30 -11.46
CA GLN A 325 7.30 4.29 -11.71
C GLN A 325 8.66 3.75 -11.23
N GLN A 326 8.70 3.11 -10.06
CA GLN A 326 9.91 2.45 -9.55
C GLN A 326 10.43 1.41 -10.54
N LEU A 327 9.54 0.57 -11.10
CA LEU A 327 9.93 -0.39 -12.14
C LEU A 327 10.51 0.28 -13.40
N ALA A 328 10.01 1.45 -13.80
CA ALA A 328 10.53 2.19 -14.94
C ALA A 328 11.89 2.86 -14.61
N GLU A 329 12.01 3.46 -13.43
CA GLU A 329 13.22 4.14 -12.95
C GLU A 329 14.37 3.15 -12.64
N THR A 330 14.06 1.90 -12.27
CA THR A 330 15.06 0.81 -12.19
C THR A 330 15.32 0.10 -13.53
N GLY A 331 14.70 0.53 -14.63
CA GLY A 331 14.80 -0.15 -15.94
C GLY A 331 14.23 -1.57 -15.98
N ALA A 332 13.44 -1.97 -14.96
CA ALA A 332 12.81 -3.28 -14.88
C ALA A 332 11.67 -3.44 -15.91
N ILE A 333 11.09 -2.32 -16.36
CA ILE A 333 10.21 -2.22 -17.53
C ILE A 333 10.73 -1.14 -18.50
N PRO A 334 10.65 -1.34 -19.83
CA PRO A 334 11.16 -0.37 -20.81
C PRO A 334 10.19 0.79 -21.07
N ASN A 335 8.90 0.65 -20.71
CA ASN A 335 7.86 1.66 -20.89
C ASN A 335 7.06 1.79 -19.60
N PHE A 336 6.46 2.96 -19.36
CA PHE A 336 5.54 3.19 -18.24
C PHE A 336 4.11 2.72 -18.60
N THR A 337 4.01 1.45 -18.98
CA THR A 337 2.80 0.79 -19.51
C THR A 337 2.37 -0.41 -18.67
N VAL A 338 1.07 -0.69 -18.67
CA VAL A 338 0.47 -1.88 -18.05
C VAL A 338 -0.65 -2.40 -18.95
N ASP A 339 -0.61 -3.67 -19.34
CA ASP A 339 -1.73 -4.38 -19.99
C ASP A 339 -2.40 -5.32 -18.97
N ILE A 340 -3.71 -5.18 -18.80
CA ILE A 340 -4.53 -5.94 -17.85
C ILE A 340 -5.56 -6.75 -18.64
N ARG A 341 -5.45 -8.08 -18.54
CA ARG A 341 -6.35 -9.04 -19.21
C ARG A 341 -7.02 -9.89 -18.14
N VAL A 342 -8.22 -9.49 -17.70
CA VAL A 342 -8.98 -10.25 -16.69
C VAL A 342 -9.77 -11.37 -17.39
N SER A 343 -9.22 -12.58 -17.37
CA SER A 343 -9.92 -13.75 -17.89
C SER A 343 -11.21 -14.02 -17.09
N ARG A 344 -12.29 -14.37 -17.80
CA ARG A 344 -13.59 -14.66 -17.19
C ARG A 344 -13.49 -15.87 -16.24
N VAL A 345 -13.62 -15.59 -14.93
CA VAL A 345 -13.43 -16.55 -13.81
C VAL A 345 -14.25 -17.83 -13.97
N TYR A 346 -15.42 -17.77 -14.63
CA TYR A 346 -16.27 -18.92 -14.95
C TYR A 346 -15.58 -20.05 -15.73
N HIS A 347 -14.43 -19.80 -16.37
CA HIS A 347 -13.65 -20.81 -17.11
C HIS A 347 -12.45 -21.37 -16.33
N GLY A 348 -12.22 -20.96 -15.08
CA GLY A 348 -11.06 -21.40 -14.29
C GLY A 348 -9.70 -20.88 -14.81
N LEU A 349 -9.73 -19.89 -15.69
CA LEU A 349 -8.54 -19.23 -16.24
C LEU A 349 -7.99 -18.21 -15.25
N THR A 350 -6.66 -18.05 -15.20
CA THR A 350 -5.99 -16.99 -14.43
C THR A 350 -5.93 -15.70 -15.23
N GLY A 351 -6.15 -14.57 -14.56
CA GLY A 351 -5.88 -13.25 -15.14
C GLY A 351 -4.39 -13.06 -15.46
N GLN A 352 -4.12 -12.19 -16.42
CA GLN A 352 -2.77 -11.83 -16.83
C GLN A 352 -2.56 -10.33 -16.65
N LEU A 353 -1.49 -9.98 -15.93
CA LEU A 353 -0.99 -8.61 -15.81
C LEU A 353 0.37 -8.55 -16.52
N VAL A 354 0.50 -7.68 -17.52
CA VAL A 354 1.75 -7.50 -18.26
C VAL A 354 2.27 -6.08 -18.06
N LEU A 355 3.43 -5.96 -17.42
CA LEU A 355 4.09 -4.69 -17.12
C LEU A 355 5.11 -4.36 -18.22
N GLY A 356 5.15 -3.11 -18.67
CA GLY A 356 6.17 -2.57 -19.56
C GLY A 356 6.05 -2.92 -21.05
N ASP A 357 5.02 -3.65 -21.45
CA ASP A 357 4.90 -4.15 -22.83
C ASP A 357 4.46 -3.05 -23.81
N VAL A 358 4.62 -3.34 -25.10
CA VAL A 358 4.09 -2.52 -26.20
C VAL A 358 2.57 -2.66 -26.25
N LEU A 359 1.86 -1.58 -26.65
CA LEU A 359 0.40 -1.62 -26.79
C LEU A 359 -0.07 -2.80 -27.67
N PRO A 360 -1.24 -3.39 -27.35
CA PRO A 360 -1.83 -4.45 -28.16
C PRO A 360 -2.07 -3.97 -29.60
N GLN A 361 -1.33 -4.53 -30.56
CA GLN A 361 -1.55 -4.26 -31.98
C GLN A 361 -2.81 -4.98 -32.48
N GLY A 362 -3.55 -4.33 -33.38
CA GLY A 362 -4.77 -4.87 -34.01
C GLY A 362 -5.68 -3.78 -34.56
N GLU A 363 -6.64 -4.19 -35.38
CA GLU A 363 -7.60 -3.29 -36.07
C GLU A 363 -8.79 -2.88 -35.17
N ASP A 364 -8.97 -3.54 -34.03
CA ASP A 364 -10.12 -3.42 -33.11
C ASP A 364 -9.65 -2.86 -31.77
N ILE A 365 -9.13 -1.62 -31.81
CA ILE A 365 -8.62 -0.88 -30.65
C ILE A 365 -9.29 0.50 -30.52
N THR A 366 -9.67 0.88 -29.31
CA THR A 366 -10.20 2.20 -28.97
C THR A 366 -9.19 2.93 -28.09
N LEU A 367 -8.75 4.12 -28.52
CA LEU A 367 -7.79 4.95 -27.79
C LEU A 367 -8.51 6.04 -27.01
N ILE A 368 -8.38 6.03 -25.69
CA ILE A 368 -9.07 6.91 -24.76
C ILE A 368 -8.05 7.80 -24.02
N PRO A 369 -8.09 9.13 -24.16
CA PRO A 369 -7.23 10.02 -23.38
C PRO A 369 -7.52 9.98 -21.87
N LEU A 370 -6.46 9.93 -21.06
CA LEU A 370 -6.50 10.11 -19.61
C LEU A 370 -6.48 11.59 -19.23
N ARG A 371 -7.26 11.99 -18.22
CA ARG A 371 -7.23 13.36 -17.67
C ARG A 371 -5.92 13.60 -16.91
N LYS A 372 -5.04 14.46 -17.44
CA LYS A 372 -3.71 14.77 -16.85
C LYS A 372 -3.74 15.37 -15.44
N ASP A 373 -4.86 15.97 -15.04
CA ASP A 373 -5.08 16.57 -13.72
C ASP A 373 -5.58 15.59 -12.64
N SER A 374 -5.81 14.31 -12.98
CA SER A 374 -6.41 13.33 -12.06
C SER A 374 -5.42 12.82 -10.99
N LYS A 375 -5.06 13.71 -10.04
CA LYS A 375 -4.06 13.48 -8.97
C LYS A 375 -4.25 12.19 -8.15
N LEU A 376 -5.44 11.59 -8.11
CA LEU A 376 -5.74 10.47 -7.18
C LEU A 376 -6.32 9.21 -7.84
N ALA A 377 -6.56 9.19 -9.16
CA ALA A 377 -7.23 8.08 -9.83
C ALA A 377 -6.97 8.08 -11.34
N THR A 378 -7.02 6.91 -11.98
CA THR A 378 -6.99 6.78 -13.44
C THR A 378 -8.36 7.18 -14.00
N ARG A 379 -8.46 8.39 -14.59
CA ARG A 379 -9.74 8.97 -15.03
C ARG A 379 -9.79 9.26 -16.53
N ILE A 380 -10.96 8.98 -17.11
CA ILE A 380 -11.32 9.28 -18.51
C ILE A 380 -12.46 10.30 -18.52
N ALA A 381 -12.57 11.11 -19.59
CA ALA A 381 -13.62 12.10 -19.74
C ALA A 381 -14.81 11.56 -20.55
N VAL A 382 -16.01 11.55 -19.95
CA VAL A 382 -17.23 11.02 -20.58
C VAL A 382 -18.19 12.16 -20.91
N SER A 383 -18.78 12.07 -22.10
CA SER A 383 -19.66 13.07 -22.69
C SER A 383 -21.12 12.62 -22.74
N ALA A 384 -21.40 11.32 -22.79
CA ALA A 384 -22.75 10.77 -22.72
C ALA A 384 -22.76 9.28 -22.34
N VAL A 385 -23.90 8.78 -21.88
CA VAL A 385 -24.18 7.35 -21.68
C VAL A 385 -25.50 7.01 -22.35
N LEU A 386 -25.51 6.05 -23.28
CA LEU A 386 -26.72 5.46 -23.85
C LEU A 386 -27.00 4.14 -23.15
N VAL A 387 -28.23 3.94 -22.67
CA VAL A 387 -28.73 2.60 -22.38
C VAL A 387 -29.63 2.18 -23.53
N ARG A 388 -29.27 1.09 -24.22
CA ARG A 388 -30.01 0.54 -25.37
C ARG A 388 -30.41 -0.90 -25.11
N SER A 389 -31.71 -1.16 -25.08
CA SER A 389 -32.25 -2.52 -25.01
C SER A 389 -32.17 -3.24 -26.38
N PRO A 390 -32.23 -4.57 -26.47
CA PRO A 390 -32.23 -5.25 -27.76
C PRO A 390 -33.42 -4.95 -28.66
N SER A 391 -34.61 -4.65 -28.09
CA SER A 391 -35.83 -4.35 -28.84
C SER A 391 -36.06 -2.86 -29.16
N THR A 392 -35.45 -1.93 -28.42
CA THR A 392 -35.69 -0.48 -28.53
C THR A 392 -34.43 0.30 -28.91
N SER A 393 -34.60 1.50 -29.49
CA SER A 393 -33.48 2.33 -29.94
C SER A 393 -32.56 2.82 -28.81
N GLY A 394 -33.05 2.78 -27.57
CA GLY A 394 -32.42 3.38 -26.40
C GLY A 394 -32.53 4.91 -26.36
N THR A 395 -32.12 5.48 -25.24
CA THR A 395 -32.13 6.93 -24.99
C THR A 395 -30.76 7.37 -24.49
N TRP A 396 -30.21 8.44 -25.07
CA TRP A 396 -28.94 9.03 -24.63
C TRP A 396 -29.16 9.91 -23.38
N ILE A 397 -28.42 9.59 -22.33
CA ILE A 397 -28.23 10.43 -21.14
C ILE A 397 -26.96 11.26 -21.39
N GLU A 398 -27.13 12.44 -21.96
CA GLU A 398 -26.04 13.37 -22.28
C GLU A 398 -25.46 14.01 -21.00
N ALA A 399 -24.13 14.13 -20.89
CA ALA A 399 -23.47 14.56 -19.65
C ALA A 399 -23.72 16.03 -19.27
N ASN A 400 -24.27 16.85 -20.18
CA ASN A 400 -24.73 18.19 -19.85
C ASN A 400 -25.93 18.18 -18.88
N ASN A 401 -26.70 17.09 -18.85
CA ASN A 401 -27.75 16.85 -17.84
C ASN A 401 -27.21 16.16 -16.58
N MET A 402 -25.91 15.81 -16.55
CA MET A 402 -25.21 15.16 -15.44
C MET A 402 -24.14 16.12 -14.90
N THR A 403 -24.59 17.22 -14.30
CA THR A 403 -23.81 18.40 -13.87
C THR A 403 -22.60 18.14 -12.96
N GLU A 404 -22.44 16.90 -12.48
CA GLU A 404 -21.40 16.51 -11.53
C GLU A 404 -20.42 15.43 -12.07
N PHE A 405 -20.72 14.70 -13.17
CA PHE A 405 -19.94 13.53 -13.64
C PHE A 405 -19.42 13.60 -15.07
N HIS A 406 -18.58 14.59 -15.34
CA HIS A 406 -17.77 14.60 -16.56
C HIS A 406 -16.70 13.47 -16.62
N HIS A 407 -16.51 12.71 -15.54
CA HIS A 407 -15.36 11.80 -15.37
C HIS A 407 -15.73 10.41 -14.85
N VAL A 408 -15.11 9.41 -15.45
CA VAL A 408 -15.20 8.01 -15.03
C VAL A 408 -13.85 7.55 -14.52
N THR A 409 -13.83 6.88 -13.37
CA THR A 409 -12.64 6.25 -12.80
C THR A 409 -12.56 4.79 -13.26
N VAL A 410 -11.37 4.33 -13.64
CA VAL A 410 -11.12 2.94 -14.07
C VAL A 410 -10.37 2.23 -12.95
N ASP A 411 -11.00 1.25 -12.30
CA ASP A 411 -10.58 0.69 -11.01
C ASP A 411 -10.62 -0.84 -11.00
N THR A 412 -9.46 -1.47 -10.89
CA THR A 412 -9.33 -2.95 -10.82
C THR A 412 -9.70 -3.54 -9.46
N GLY A 413 -9.81 -2.72 -8.42
CA GLY A 413 -10.10 -3.15 -7.05
C GLY A 413 -11.56 -2.98 -6.63
N ALA A 414 -12.41 -2.46 -7.52
CA ALA A 414 -13.86 -2.36 -7.32
C ALA A 414 -14.58 -3.53 -7.99
N ASP A 415 -15.15 -4.47 -7.22
CA ASP A 415 -15.83 -5.68 -7.76
C ASP A 415 -17.18 -5.42 -8.47
N PHE A 416 -17.59 -4.15 -8.52
CA PHE A 416 -18.85 -3.65 -9.05
C PHE A 416 -18.60 -2.39 -9.90
N THR A 417 -19.42 -2.18 -10.93
CA THR A 417 -19.48 -0.89 -11.63
C THR A 417 -20.35 0.04 -10.79
N VAL A 418 -19.79 1.17 -10.35
CA VAL A 418 -20.57 2.25 -9.71
C VAL A 418 -20.98 3.23 -10.80
N VAL A 419 -22.26 3.59 -10.87
CA VAL A 419 -22.78 4.58 -11.84
C VAL A 419 -23.56 5.68 -11.11
N PRO A 420 -23.68 6.89 -11.67
CA PRO A 420 -24.59 7.91 -11.14
C PRO A 420 -26.04 7.42 -11.13
N GLU A 421 -26.84 7.93 -10.19
CA GLU A 421 -28.24 7.53 -9.98
C GLU A 421 -29.09 7.61 -11.26
N ILE A 422 -29.01 8.72 -12.01
CA ILE A 422 -29.68 8.88 -13.33
C ILE A 422 -29.29 7.81 -14.37
N VAL A 423 -28.05 7.30 -14.33
CA VAL A 423 -27.61 6.20 -15.20
C VAL A 423 -28.13 4.85 -14.69
N PHE A 424 -28.22 4.67 -13.36
CA PHE A 424 -28.83 3.49 -12.74
C PHE A 424 -30.33 3.39 -13.07
N GLU A 425 -31.06 4.51 -12.98
CA GLU A 425 -32.47 4.60 -13.38
C GLU A 425 -32.67 4.32 -14.87
N GLY A 426 -31.79 4.83 -15.74
CA GLY A 426 -31.80 4.51 -17.17
C GLY A 426 -31.55 3.02 -17.46
N ILE A 427 -30.67 2.38 -16.68
CA ILE A 427 -30.45 0.93 -16.74
C ILE A 427 -31.69 0.16 -16.28
N TRP A 428 -32.29 0.56 -15.14
CA TRP A 428 -33.51 -0.05 -14.63
C TRP A 428 -34.66 0.04 -15.65
N ALA A 429 -34.93 1.24 -16.17
CA ALA A 429 -36.02 1.48 -17.11
C ALA A 429 -35.88 0.64 -18.39
N ALA A 430 -34.68 0.51 -18.97
CA ALA A 430 -34.45 -0.31 -20.15
C ALA A 430 -34.56 -1.83 -19.89
N ILE A 431 -34.36 -2.28 -18.65
CA ILE A 431 -34.61 -3.67 -18.23
C ILE A 431 -36.12 -3.89 -18.00
N GLU A 432 -36.82 -2.91 -17.41
CA GLU A 432 -38.27 -2.96 -17.19
C GLU A 432 -39.05 -2.97 -18.52
N ASP A 433 -38.62 -2.18 -19.52
CA ASP A 433 -39.18 -2.09 -20.88
C ASP A 433 -39.09 -3.41 -21.66
N GLU A 434 -37.94 -4.08 -21.65
CA GLU A 434 -37.68 -5.30 -22.45
C GLU A 434 -38.26 -6.59 -21.84
N PHE A 435 -38.54 -6.61 -20.53
CA PHE A 435 -38.98 -7.82 -19.83
C PHE A 435 -40.30 -7.68 -19.05
N GLY A 436 -40.74 -6.47 -18.73
CA GLY A 436 -41.86 -6.22 -17.82
C GLY A 436 -41.52 -6.52 -16.34
N ARG A 437 -42.23 -5.86 -15.43
CA ARG A 437 -41.98 -5.92 -13.98
C ARG A 437 -41.93 -7.34 -13.41
N ASP A 438 -42.76 -8.27 -13.89
CA ASP A 438 -42.81 -9.66 -13.42
C ASP A 438 -41.50 -10.45 -13.61
N ARG A 439 -40.56 -9.93 -14.42
CA ARG A 439 -39.24 -10.52 -14.70
C ARG A 439 -38.08 -9.74 -14.08
N VAL A 440 -38.36 -8.58 -13.48
CA VAL A 440 -37.40 -7.70 -12.81
C VAL A 440 -37.74 -7.69 -11.32
N GLY A 441 -36.89 -8.35 -10.52
CA GLY A 441 -37.07 -8.42 -9.08
C GLY A 441 -36.95 -7.03 -8.46
N SER A 442 -37.57 -6.85 -7.30
CA SER A 442 -37.71 -5.54 -6.65
C SER A 442 -36.41 -4.72 -6.64
N TYR A 443 -36.56 -3.41 -6.89
CA TYR A 443 -35.58 -2.38 -6.53
C TYR A 443 -35.43 -2.42 -5.00
N ALA A 444 -34.56 -3.30 -4.53
CA ALA A 444 -34.51 -3.69 -3.13
C ALA A 444 -33.22 -3.17 -2.50
N TYR A 445 -33.40 -2.47 -1.38
CA TYR A 445 -32.32 -1.95 -0.56
C TYR A 445 -31.73 -3.07 0.31
N ILE A 446 -30.80 -3.82 -0.29
CA ILE A 446 -30.16 -4.99 0.33
C ILE A 446 -28.68 -4.63 0.52
N ASP A 447 -28.09 -4.86 1.70
CA ASP A 447 -26.71 -4.49 2.05
C ASP A 447 -26.31 -3.07 1.58
N ALA A 448 -27.05 -2.05 2.04
CA ALA A 448 -26.74 -0.61 1.91
C ALA A 448 -26.56 -0.01 0.50
N CYS A 449 -26.94 -0.73 -0.57
CA CYS A 449 -26.86 -0.25 -1.97
C CYS A 449 -28.12 -0.69 -2.74
N HIS A 450 -28.56 0.07 -3.75
CA HIS A 450 -29.58 -0.44 -4.67
C HIS A 450 -28.98 -1.49 -5.60
N LYS A 451 -29.72 -2.60 -5.80
CA LYS A 451 -29.28 -3.78 -6.55
C LYS A 451 -30.42 -4.25 -7.46
N ILE A 452 -30.17 -4.31 -8.76
CA ILE A 452 -31.15 -4.82 -9.73
C ILE A 452 -31.13 -6.35 -9.70
N TRP A 453 -32.31 -6.95 -9.49
CA TRP A 453 -32.53 -8.39 -9.63
C TRP A 453 -33.34 -8.66 -10.90
N PHE A 454 -33.04 -9.76 -11.59
CA PHE A 454 -33.73 -10.15 -12.82
C PHE A 454 -33.68 -11.67 -12.98
N ARG A 455 -34.56 -12.26 -13.79
CA ARG A 455 -34.60 -13.73 -13.92
C ARG A 455 -33.44 -14.31 -14.76
N GLU A 456 -33.01 -15.52 -14.41
CA GLU A 456 -31.93 -16.24 -15.12
C GLU A 456 -32.20 -16.40 -16.64
N ASP A 457 -33.47 -16.51 -17.04
CA ASP A 457 -33.88 -16.63 -18.45
C ASP A 457 -33.83 -15.31 -19.26
N VAL A 458 -33.51 -14.17 -18.63
CA VAL A 458 -33.33 -12.87 -19.32
C VAL A 458 -31.88 -12.40 -19.43
N VAL A 459 -30.91 -13.08 -18.79
CA VAL A 459 -29.47 -12.75 -18.80
C VAL A 459 -28.94 -12.38 -20.19
N THR A 460 -29.28 -13.17 -21.20
CA THR A 460 -28.73 -13.07 -22.56
C THR A 460 -29.30 -11.91 -23.39
N ARG A 461 -30.35 -11.23 -22.89
CA ARG A 461 -31.01 -10.07 -23.52
C ARG A 461 -30.87 -8.78 -22.71
N LEU A 462 -30.12 -8.76 -21.61
CA LEU A 462 -29.94 -7.52 -20.84
C LEU A 462 -29.39 -6.38 -21.72
N PRO A 463 -29.78 -5.11 -21.47
CA PRO A 463 -29.36 -3.96 -22.27
C PRO A 463 -27.85 -3.79 -22.39
N VAL A 464 -27.45 -2.99 -23.39
CA VAL A 464 -26.06 -2.56 -23.59
C VAL A 464 -25.95 -1.10 -23.16
N MET A 465 -25.01 -0.83 -22.26
CA MET A 465 -24.66 0.53 -21.86
C MET A 465 -23.49 1.01 -22.73
N VAL A 466 -23.75 1.95 -23.64
CA VAL A 466 -22.72 2.53 -24.53
C VAL A 466 -22.22 3.83 -23.92
N VAL A 467 -20.95 3.90 -23.58
CA VAL A 467 -20.33 5.07 -22.94
C VAL A 467 -19.57 5.87 -24.00
N ARG A 468 -19.89 7.16 -24.16
CA ARG A 468 -19.21 8.08 -25.09
C ARG A 468 -18.09 8.82 -24.36
N VAL A 469 -16.89 8.78 -24.94
CA VAL A 469 -15.62 9.24 -24.35
C VAL A 469 -15.02 10.30 -25.27
N GLY A 470 -14.84 11.52 -24.76
CA GLY A 470 -14.53 12.67 -25.62
C GLY A 470 -15.63 12.92 -26.67
N THR A 471 -15.23 13.25 -27.90
CA THR A 471 -16.15 13.56 -29.01
C THR A 471 -16.58 12.33 -29.82
N GLU A 472 -15.64 11.43 -30.11
CA GLU A 472 -15.81 10.41 -31.17
C GLU A 472 -15.67 8.95 -30.70
N SER A 473 -15.06 8.70 -29.53
CA SER A 473 -14.86 7.34 -29.04
C SER A 473 -16.07 6.84 -28.25
N THR A 474 -16.40 5.56 -28.43
CA THR A 474 -17.39 4.85 -27.60
C THR A 474 -16.86 3.48 -27.20
N PHE A 475 -17.35 2.96 -26.07
CA PHE A 475 -17.24 1.53 -25.74
C PHE A 475 -18.60 0.98 -25.29
N GLU A 476 -18.85 -0.30 -25.54
CA GLU A 476 -20.09 -0.99 -25.16
C GLU A 476 -19.84 -1.83 -23.90
N MET A 477 -20.66 -1.66 -22.86
CA MET A 477 -20.72 -2.56 -21.72
C MET A 477 -21.95 -3.45 -21.83
N HIS A 478 -21.76 -4.76 -22.01
CA HIS A 478 -22.88 -5.70 -22.12
C HIS A 478 -23.32 -6.15 -20.72
N LEU A 479 -24.49 -5.69 -20.24
CA LEU A 479 -24.97 -6.02 -18.89
C LEU A 479 -25.18 -7.53 -18.67
N SER A 480 -25.34 -8.30 -19.76
CA SER A 480 -25.31 -9.78 -19.79
C SER A 480 -24.01 -10.42 -19.28
N ASN A 481 -22.94 -9.65 -19.14
CA ASN A 481 -21.66 -10.04 -18.53
C ASN A 481 -21.46 -9.44 -17.12
N HIS A 482 -22.32 -8.51 -16.67
CA HIS A 482 -22.20 -7.79 -15.40
C HIS A 482 -23.18 -8.30 -14.34
N TRP A 483 -23.14 -9.58 -14.00
CA TRP A 483 -23.97 -10.17 -12.93
C TRP A 483 -23.15 -11.07 -12.00
N HIS A 484 -23.72 -11.39 -10.84
CA HIS A 484 -22.97 -11.94 -9.70
C HIS A 484 -23.25 -13.44 -9.46
N ILE A 485 -24.32 -13.72 -8.73
CA ILE A 485 -24.83 -15.04 -8.35
C ILE A 485 -26.32 -15.03 -8.67
N CYS A 486 -26.86 -16.20 -9.00
CA CYS A 486 -28.30 -16.41 -9.10
C CYS A 486 -28.78 -17.21 -7.88
N GLU A 487 -29.69 -16.63 -7.11
CA GLU A 487 -30.33 -17.22 -5.95
C GLU A 487 -31.67 -17.81 -6.38
N GLY A 488 -31.71 -19.14 -6.51
CA GLY A 488 -32.83 -19.83 -7.16
C GLY A 488 -32.85 -19.51 -8.66
N ALA A 489 -33.82 -18.70 -9.08
CA ALA A 489 -34.00 -18.25 -10.46
C ALA A 489 -33.75 -16.73 -10.65
N TRP A 490 -33.34 -16.02 -9.59
CA TRP A 490 -33.10 -14.57 -9.59
C TRP A 490 -31.61 -14.26 -9.56
N CYS A 491 -31.12 -13.52 -10.55
CA CYS A 491 -29.72 -13.11 -10.68
C CYS A 491 -29.56 -11.62 -10.31
N LYS A 492 -28.46 -11.30 -9.62
CA LYS A 492 -28.11 -9.95 -9.14
C LYS A 492 -27.13 -9.26 -10.10
N LEU A 493 -27.47 -8.06 -10.56
CA LEU A 493 -26.61 -7.22 -11.41
C LEU A 493 -25.40 -6.69 -10.60
N ARG A 494 -24.26 -6.48 -11.26
CA ARG A 494 -23.03 -5.90 -10.71
C ARG A 494 -22.88 -4.39 -11.00
N VAL A 495 -24.01 -3.71 -11.14
CA VAL A 495 -24.08 -2.24 -11.22
C VAL A 495 -24.76 -1.75 -9.94
N ILE A 496 -24.24 -0.68 -9.34
CA ILE A 496 -24.76 -0.02 -8.12
C ILE A 496 -24.66 1.50 -8.25
N ASP A 497 -25.49 2.23 -7.50
CA ASP A 497 -25.56 3.69 -7.44
C ASP A 497 -24.93 4.30 -6.17
N ARG A 498 -24.75 3.47 -5.14
CA ARG A 498 -24.36 3.83 -3.77
C ARG A 498 -23.42 2.75 -3.21
N LEU A 499 -22.51 3.12 -2.30
CA LEU A 499 -21.73 2.16 -1.47
C LEU A 499 -22.11 2.21 0.03
N GLN A 500 -22.84 3.24 0.45
CA GLN A 500 -23.26 3.47 1.83
C GLN A 500 -24.64 4.12 1.86
N GLN A 501 -25.32 4.02 3.01
CA GLN A 501 -26.78 4.16 3.09
C GLN A 501 -27.33 5.52 2.63
N ASP A 502 -26.67 6.62 3.03
CA ASP A 502 -27.31 7.95 3.09
C ASP A 502 -26.79 8.96 2.07
N LYS A 503 -25.89 8.56 1.15
CA LYS A 503 -25.29 9.49 0.17
C LYS A 503 -25.24 8.85 -1.22
N PRO A 504 -25.88 9.45 -2.26
CA PRO A 504 -25.70 9.00 -3.63
C PRO A 504 -24.22 9.03 -3.99
N LEU A 505 -23.70 8.01 -4.68
CA LEU A 505 -22.34 8.10 -5.17
C LEU A 505 -22.30 8.94 -6.43
N ASN A 506 -21.94 10.19 -6.17
CA ASN A 506 -21.52 11.18 -7.13
C ASN A 506 -20.15 10.79 -7.74
N LYS A 507 -20.09 9.60 -8.36
CA LYS A 507 -18.92 8.91 -8.95
C LYS A 507 -19.38 7.87 -9.96
N PHE A 508 -18.76 7.86 -11.15
CA PHE A 508 -18.81 6.73 -12.08
C PHE A 508 -17.46 5.96 -11.97
N ILE A 509 -17.52 4.67 -11.67
CA ILE A 509 -16.35 3.78 -11.50
C ILE A 509 -16.56 2.50 -12.32
N LEU A 510 -15.67 2.23 -13.29
CA LEU A 510 -15.61 0.95 -14.00
C LEU A 510 -14.81 -0.05 -13.17
N GLY A 511 -15.53 -1.02 -12.60
CA GLY A 511 -14.94 -2.07 -11.77
C GLY A 511 -14.33 -3.25 -12.55
N THR A 512 -13.87 -4.27 -11.83
CA THR A 512 -13.18 -5.48 -12.32
C THR A 512 -13.85 -6.15 -13.52
N TRP A 513 -15.18 -6.05 -13.64
CA TRP A 513 -15.96 -6.69 -14.71
C TRP A 513 -15.88 -5.98 -16.06
N PHE A 514 -15.51 -4.70 -16.11
CA PHE A 514 -15.18 -4.01 -17.36
C PHE A 514 -13.95 -4.66 -18.04
N PHE A 515 -12.95 -5.01 -17.25
CA PHE A 515 -11.75 -5.74 -17.68
C PHE A 515 -12.02 -7.20 -18.07
N ALA A 516 -13.21 -7.73 -17.80
CA ALA A 516 -13.67 -9.04 -18.26
C ALA A 516 -14.41 -8.97 -19.63
N GLU A 517 -14.57 -7.77 -20.19
CA GLU A 517 -15.04 -7.53 -21.56
C GLU A 517 -13.92 -7.07 -22.49
N TYR A 518 -12.92 -6.35 -21.98
CA TYR A 518 -11.83 -5.74 -22.74
C TYR A 518 -10.45 -6.18 -22.22
N ASP A 519 -9.48 -6.38 -23.12
CA ASP A 519 -8.07 -6.22 -22.73
C ASP A 519 -7.83 -4.71 -22.55
N VAL A 520 -7.34 -4.29 -21.38
CA VAL A 520 -7.20 -2.87 -21.03
C VAL A 520 -5.74 -2.53 -20.81
N SER A 521 -5.15 -1.76 -21.73
CA SER A 521 -3.76 -1.31 -21.61
C SER A 521 -3.66 0.18 -21.28
N PHE A 522 -3.03 0.49 -20.15
CA PHE A 522 -2.72 1.84 -19.69
C PHE A 522 -1.32 2.23 -20.17
N ASP A 523 -1.21 3.36 -20.87
CA ASP A 523 0.04 4.02 -21.18
C ASP A 523 0.09 5.35 -20.42
N PHE A 524 0.84 5.36 -19.32
CA PHE A 524 0.95 6.53 -18.46
C PHE A 524 1.98 7.55 -18.97
N SER A 525 2.87 7.16 -19.89
CA SER A 525 3.77 8.10 -20.59
C SER A 525 2.99 8.97 -21.60
N ARG A 526 2.09 8.37 -22.38
CA ARG A 526 1.23 9.08 -23.35
C ARG A 526 -0.08 9.61 -22.74
N ALA A 527 -0.43 9.18 -21.53
CA ALA A 527 -1.70 9.43 -20.87
C ALA A 527 -2.90 8.92 -21.70
N ILE A 528 -2.88 7.63 -22.06
CA ILE A 528 -3.91 6.96 -22.87
C ILE A 528 -4.29 5.60 -22.24
N ILE A 529 -5.57 5.23 -22.30
CA ILE A 529 -6.03 3.84 -22.20
C ILE A 529 -6.29 3.31 -23.61
N THR A 530 -5.78 2.13 -23.93
CA THR A 530 -6.18 1.34 -25.10
C THR A 530 -7.12 0.24 -24.64
N LEU A 531 -8.35 0.26 -25.15
CA LEU A 531 -9.26 -0.88 -25.03
C LEU A 531 -9.14 -1.74 -26.28
N ARG A 532 -8.95 -3.05 -26.13
CA ARG A 532 -9.08 -4.01 -27.24
C ARG A 532 -10.23 -4.95 -26.95
N SER A 533 -11.17 -5.03 -27.89
CA SER A 533 -12.23 -6.04 -27.89
C SER A 533 -11.60 -7.41 -28.20
N PRO A 534 -11.73 -8.44 -27.33
CA PRO A 534 -11.18 -9.77 -27.60
C PRO A 534 -12.00 -10.45 -28.70
N LYS A 535 -11.50 -10.36 -29.96
CA LYS A 535 -12.18 -10.72 -31.23
C LYS A 535 -13.19 -11.89 -31.08
N ARG A 536 -14.45 -11.50 -30.83
CA ARG A 536 -15.69 -12.30 -30.68
C ARG A 536 -15.52 -13.79 -30.31
N GLN A 537 -15.25 -14.11 -29.05
CA GLN A 537 -15.63 -15.43 -28.47
C GLN A 537 -17.17 -15.61 -28.29
N ARG A 538 -18.00 -14.90 -29.06
CA ARG A 538 -19.49 -14.90 -28.93
C ARG A 538 -20.14 -16.28 -29.09
N ASN A 539 -19.43 -17.26 -29.66
CA ASN A 539 -19.91 -18.64 -29.83
C ASN A 539 -19.77 -19.52 -28.58
N VAL A 540 -18.99 -19.12 -27.55
CA VAL A 540 -18.71 -19.98 -26.38
C VAL A 540 -19.89 -20.05 -25.41
N VAL A 541 -20.57 -18.92 -25.15
CA VAL A 541 -21.72 -18.86 -24.22
C VAL A 541 -22.85 -19.80 -24.66
N ARG A 542 -23.07 -19.95 -25.98
CA ARG A 542 -24.03 -20.90 -26.58
C ARG A 542 -23.75 -22.38 -26.28
N LYS A 543 -22.59 -22.75 -25.72
CA LYS A 543 -22.25 -24.14 -25.33
C LYS A 543 -22.33 -24.41 -23.82
N VAL A 544 -22.47 -23.39 -22.97
CA VAL A 544 -22.52 -23.56 -21.50
C VAL A 544 -23.97 -23.73 -21.00
N THR A 545 -24.96 -23.52 -21.87
CA THR A 545 -26.40 -23.65 -21.56
C THR A 545 -26.92 -25.09 -21.47
N SER A 546 -26.07 -26.13 -21.51
CA SER A 546 -26.54 -27.49 -21.24
C SER A 546 -26.71 -27.70 -19.72
N PRO A 547 -27.84 -28.29 -19.25
CA PRO A 547 -28.03 -28.56 -17.83
C PRO A 547 -26.92 -29.43 -17.20
N GLU A 548 -26.25 -30.25 -18.00
CA GLU A 548 -25.14 -31.11 -17.58
C GLU A 548 -23.89 -30.30 -17.22
N ALA A 549 -23.51 -29.32 -18.07
CA ALA A 549 -22.40 -28.40 -17.79
C ALA A 549 -22.68 -27.59 -16.52
N TRP A 550 -23.92 -27.11 -16.36
CA TRP A 550 -24.38 -26.36 -15.20
C TRP A 550 -24.37 -27.19 -13.90
N ASN A 551 -24.86 -28.43 -13.95
CA ASN A 551 -24.86 -29.35 -12.81
C ASN A 551 -23.44 -29.74 -12.38
N LYS A 552 -22.51 -29.91 -13.33
CA LYS A 552 -21.08 -30.14 -13.04
C LYS A 552 -20.46 -28.96 -12.29
N PHE A 553 -20.92 -27.73 -12.55
CA PHE A 553 -20.49 -26.50 -11.89
C PHE A 553 -21.13 -26.27 -10.50
N ARG A 554 -22.40 -26.69 -10.31
CA ARG A 554 -23.10 -26.58 -9.01
C ARG A 554 -22.51 -27.48 -7.91
N GLY A 555 -21.89 -28.61 -8.25
CA GLY A 555 -21.37 -29.60 -7.29
C GLY A 555 -20.43 -29.02 -6.20
N PRO A 556 -19.34 -28.33 -6.56
CA PRO A 556 -18.43 -27.71 -5.58
C PRO A 556 -19.07 -26.61 -4.74
N LEU A 557 -19.86 -25.73 -5.37
CA LEU A 557 -20.52 -24.60 -4.69
C LEU A 557 -21.57 -25.08 -3.68
N ARG A 558 -22.38 -26.08 -4.04
CA ARG A 558 -23.35 -26.71 -3.13
C ARG A 558 -22.65 -27.33 -1.91
N LYS A 559 -21.52 -28.03 -2.11
CA LYS A 559 -20.73 -28.59 -1.00
C LYS A 559 -20.14 -27.50 -0.09
N ARG A 560 -19.81 -26.31 -0.61
CA ARG A 560 -19.37 -25.15 0.19
C ARG A 560 -20.53 -24.58 1.02
N ALA A 561 -21.69 -24.37 0.42
CA ALA A 561 -22.89 -23.89 1.11
C ALA A 561 -23.40 -24.89 2.18
N GLU A 562 -23.35 -26.20 1.90
CA GLU A 562 -23.70 -27.25 2.87
C GLU A 562 -22.71 -27.32 4.04
N ARG A 563 -21.40 -27.03 3.83
CA ARG A 563 -20.43 -26.83 4.92
C ARG A 563 -20.76 -25.58 5.76
N GLN A 564 -21.08 -24.45 5.14
CA GLN A 564 -21.42 -23.20 5.84
C GLN A 564 -22.76 -23.29 6.61
N ARG A 565 -23.71 -24.10 6.14
CA ARG A 565 -24.93 -24.44 6.92
C ARG A 565 -24.62 -25.36 8.11
N ARG A 566 -23.67 -26.28 7.98
CA ARG A 566 -23.24 -27.17 9.09
C ARG A 566 -22.39 -26.46 10.16
N SER A 567 -21.79 -25.30 9.86
CA SER A 567 -21.03 -24.50 10.83
C SER A 567 -21.88 -23.52 11.66
N GLY A 568 -23.21 -23.68 11.71
CA GLY A 568 -24.09 -22.98 12.65
C GLY A 568 -24.40 -21.50 12.38
N VAL A 569 -23.72 -20.86 11.43
CA VAL A 569 -23.75 -19.39 11.20
C VAL A 569 -25.14 -18.83 10.82
N TRP A 570 -26.07 -19.66 10.35
CA TRP A 570 -27.37 -19.24 9.79
C TRP A 570 -28.51 -19.03 10.81
N GLY A 571 -28.21 -18.87 12.10
CA GLY A 571 -29.21 -18.88 13.18
C GLY A 571 -30.19 -17.69 13.24
N LEU A 572 -29.87 -16.53 12.66
CA LEU A 572 -30.62 -15.27 12.92
C LEU A 572 -31.57 -14.78 11.81
N LEU A 573 -31.56 -15.35 10.60
CA LEU A 573 -32.34 -14.84 9.46
C LEU A 573 -33.61 -15.66 9.20
N ARG A 574 -34.58 -15.58 10.13
CA ARG A 574 -35.90 -16.26 10.00
C ARG A 574 -37.13 -15.46 10.45
N SER A 575 -36.99 -14.19 10.84
CA SER A 575 -38.10 -13.33 11.30
C SER A 575 -38.79 -12.51 10.20
N CYS A 576 -38.23 -12.44 8.99
CA CYS A 576 -38.69 -11.52 7.93
C CYS A 576 -39.20 -12.24 6.67
N THR A 577 -40.22 -13.10 6.82
CA THR A 577 -41.08 -13.55 5.70
C THR A 577 -42.53 -13.51 6.18
N GLY A 578 -43.21 -12.39 5.93
CA GLY A 578 -44.50 -12.07 6.55
C GLY A 578 -45.35 -11.04 5.81
N MET A 579 -45.07 -10.83 4.51
CA MET A 579 -45.89 -10.17 3.49
C MET A 579 -45.39 -10.63 2.11
#